data_AF-A0A6J4R9Y5-F1
#
_entry.id   AF-A0A6J4R9Y5-F1
#
_cell.length_a   1.000
_cell.length_b   1.000
_cell.length_c   1.000
_cell.angle_alpha   90.00
_cell.angle_beta   90.00
_cell.angle_gamma   90.00
#
_symmetry.space_group_name_H-M   'P 1'
#
loop_
_entity.id
_entity.type
_entity.pdbx_description
1 polymer ?
#
loop_
_entity_poly.entity_id
_entity_poly.type
_entity_poly.pdbx_seq_one_letter_code
_entity_poly.pdbx_strand_id
1 'polypeptide(L)'
;MAKLKLPASPGSGAVKSPARPGPERDGRLGKAQEGGISAVDWIDERTSLSGGLRWVMFRKIPKGTNWFYTLGSATLFAFMSQAVTGAFLAMYYDPSAINAYESVRYLTNEVFLGEF
;
A
#
# COMPACT_ATOMS: atom_id res chain seq x y z
N MET A 1 -8.26 -17.41 -71.80
CA MET A 1 -8.82 -16.04 -71.83
C MET A 1 -8.15 -15.22 -70.74
N ALA A 2 -7.36 -14.20 -71.13
CA ALA A 2 -6.55 -13.38 -70.23
C ALA A 2 -7.43 -12.37 -69.46
N LYS A 3 -7.24 -12.25 -68.15
CA LYS A 3 -7.97 -11.28 -67.31
C LYS A 3 -7.30 -9.91 -67.38
N LEU A 4 -8.08 -8.92 -67.81
CA LEU A 4 -7.72 -7.51 -67.95
C LEU A 4 -7.50 -6.87 -66.57
N LYS A 5 -6.37 -6.17 -66.40
CA LYS A 5 -5.95 -5.45 -65.19
C LYS A 5 -6.49 -4.02 -65.24
N LEU A 6 -7.24 -3.60 -64.22
CA LEU A 6 -7.55 -2.18 -63.97
C LEU A 6 -6.63 -1.68 -62.83
N PRO A 7 -5.95 -0.52 -62.98
CA PRO A 7 -5.25 0.12 -61.88
C PRO A 7 -6.14 1.18 -61.19
N ALA A 8 -6.41 1.02 -59.90
CA ALA A 8 -6.96 2.05 -59.00
C ALA A 8 -6.69 1.61 -57.55
N SER A 9 -6.33 2.42 -56.57
CA SER A 9 -5.98 3.84 -56.40
C SER A 9 -4.91 3.83 -55.27
N PRO A 10 -3.94 4.76 -55.19
CA PRO A 10 -3.03 4.79 -54.06
C PRO A 10 -3.83 5.11 -52.79
N GLY A 11 -4.23 4.04 -52.08
CA GLY A 11 -4.95 4.12 -50.82
C GLY A 11 -4.10 4.95 -49.86
N SER A 12 -4.62 6.14 -49.57
CA SER A 12 -4.17 7.06 -48.54
C SER A 12 -3.53 6.31 -47.38
N GLY A 13 -2.22 6.52 -47.21
CA GLY A 13 -1.48 6.05 -46.05
C GLY A 13 -2.27 6.34 -44.80
N ALA A 14 -2.38 5.34 -43.93
CA ALA A 14 -3.14 5.37 -42.71
C ALA A 14 -2.82 6.65 -41.91
N VAL A 15 -3.66 7.66 -42.09
CA VAL A 15 -3.75 8.81 -41.19
C VAL A 15 -4.25 8.20 -39.89
N LYS A 16 -3.34 7.95 -38.94
CA LYS A 16 -3.71 7.71 -37.54
C LYS A 16 -4.54 8.91 -37.12
N SER A 17 -5.84 8.71 -36.99
CA SER A 17 -6.72 9.71 -36.38
C SER A 17 -6.16 10.02 -34.99
N PRO A 18 -5.97 11.30 -34.62
CA PRO A 18 -5.48 11.64 -33.30
C PRO A 18 -6.46 11.06 -32.26
N ALA A 19 -5.89 10.48 -31.20
CA ALA A 19 -6.68 9.96 -30.09
C ALA A 19 -7.59 11.08 -29.56
N ARG A 20 -8.90 10.81 -29.53
CA ARG A 20 -9.90 11.71 -28.96
C ARG A 20 -9.46 12.11 -27.55
N PRO A 21 -9.39 13.41 -27.20
CA PRO A 21 -9.14 13.82 -25.83
C PRO A 21 -10.19 13.15 -24.93
N GLY A 22 -9.73 12.35 -23.98
CA GLY A 22 -10.61 11.77 -22.96
C GLY A 22 -11.33 12.89 -22.19
N PRO A 23 -12.50 12.62 -21.61
CA PRO A 23 -13.28 13.64 -20.92
C PRO A 23 -12.42 14.31 -19.84
N GLU A 24 -12.24 15.61 -20.00
CA GLU A 24 -11.55 16.49 -19.07
C GLU A 24 -12.24 16.38 -17.72
N ARG A 25 -11.56 15.74 -16.76
CA ARG A 25 -12.04 15.59 -15.38
C ARG A 25 -11.79 16.91 -14.63
N ASP A 26 -12.39 18.00 -15.10
CA ASP A 26 -12.39 19.32 -14.43
C ASP A 26 -13.38 19.34 -13.26
N GLY A 27 -13.18 18.39 -12.34
CA GLY A 27 -13.89 18.32 -11.08
C GLY A 27 -12.91 18.55 -9.94
N ARG A 28 -13.37 19.15 -8.83
CA ARG A 28 -12.58 19.31 -7.59
C ARG A 28 -11.90 18.00 -7.14
N LEU A 29 -12.50 16.85 -7.47
CA LEU A 29 -11.96 15.50 -7.25
C LEU A 29 -10.70 15.23 -8.09
N GLY A 30 -10.63 15.71 -9.33
CA GLY A 30 -9.45 15.61 -10.19
C GLY A 30 -8.27 16.42 -9.63
N LYS A 31 -8.52 17.66 -9.19
CA LYS A 31 -7.49 18.50 -8.56
C LYS A 31 -7.00 17.96 -7.22
N ALA A 32 -7.87 17.34 -6.42
CA ALA A 32 -7.47 16.65 -5.18
C ALA A 32 -6.62 15.41 -5.47
N GLN A 33 -6.96 14.65 -6.52
CA GLN A 33 -6.20 13.48 -6.95
C GLN A 33 -4.84 13.88 -7.53
N GLU A 34 -4.77 14.92 -8.37
CA GLU A 34 -3.53 15.49 -8.90
C GLU A 34 -2.64 16.05 -7.80
N GLY A 35 -3.22 16.74 -6.81
CA GLY A 35 -2.49 17.20 -5.63
C GLY A 35 -1.88 16.06 -4.84
N GLY A 36 -2.64 14.98 -4.61
CA GLY A 36 -2.14 13.77 -3.95
C GLY A 36 -1.00 13.10 -4.70
N ILE A 37 -1.10 12.97 -6.02
CA ILE A 37 -0.04 12.39 -6.87
C ILE A 37 1.21 13.27 -6.84
N SER A 38 1.07 14.60 -6.93
CA SER A 38 2.20 15.54 -6.88
C SER A 38 2.98 15.49 -5.56
N ALA A 39 2.28 15.29 -4.44
CA ALA A 39 2.90 15.19 -3.12
C ALA A 39 3.70 13.88 -2.98
N VAL A 40 3.16 12.77 -3.50
CA VAL A 40 3.87 11.48 -3.52
C VAL A 40 5.12 11.56 -4.41
N ASP A 41 5.00 12.15 -5.59
CA ASP A 41 6.14 12.32 -6.51
C ASP A 41 7.25 13.20 -5.90
N TRP A 42 6.89 14.28 -5.20
CA TRP A 42 7.85 15.14 -4.50
C TRP A 42 8.60 14.43 -3.37
N ILE A 43 7.92 13.53 -2.63
CA ILE A 43 8.54 12.71 -1.58
C ILE A 43 9.46 11.66 -2.22
N ASP A 44 9.00 11.03 -3.29
CA ASP A 44 9.75 9.98 -3.99
C ASP A 44 11.02 10.53 -4.64
N GLU A 45 10.99 11.76 -5.16
CA GLU A 45 12.18 12.43 -5.69
C GLU A 45 13.27 12.60 -4.61
N ARG A 46 12.89 12.79 -3.34
CA ARG A 46 13.83 12.98 -2.22
C ARG A 46 14.31 11.69 -1.59
N THR A 47 13.42 10.70 -1.52
CA THR A 47 13.66 9.47 -0.76
C THR A 47 13.96 8.27 -1.65
N SER A 48 13.63 8.34 -2.94
CA SER A 48 13.71 7.25 -3.91
C SER A 48 13.08 5.95 -3.39
N LEU A 49 12.04 6.09 -2.55
CA LEU A 49 11.50 4.99 -1.77
C LEU A 49 10.71 4.00 -2.63
N SER A 50 10.07 4.50 -3.68
CA SER A 50 9.20 3.69 -4.56
C SER A 50 9.96 2.57 -5.25
N GLY A 51 11.21 2.81 -5.65
CA GLY A 51 12.08 1.83 -6.28
C GLY A 51 12.42 0.68 -5.33
N GLY A 52 12.83 1.01 -4.10
CA GLY A 52 13.12 0.03 -3.06
C GLY A 52 11.88 -0.79 -2.69
N LEU A 53 10.73 -0.13 -2.50
CA LEU A 53 9.48 -0.81 -2.16
C LEU A 53 9.01 -1.76 -3.27
N ARG A 54 9.08 -1.33 -4.54
CA ARG A 54 8.77 -2.20 -5.68
C ARG A 54 9.70 -3.40 -5.74
N TRP A 55 10.99 -3.22 -5.48
CA TRP A 55 11.94 -4.33 -5.47
C TRP A 55 11.59 -5.37 -4.39
N VAL A 56 11.24 -4.93 -3.18
CA VAL A 56 10.83 -5.84 -2.09
C VAL A 56 9.51 -6.55 -2.43
N MET A 57 8.51 -5.81 -2.90
CA MET A 57 7.16 -6.34 -3.16
C MET A 57 7.09 -7.27 -4.36
N PHE A 58 7.84 -6.99 -5.43
CA PHE A 58 7.78 -7.75 -6.68
C PHE A 58 8.95 -8.72 -6.87
N ARG A 59 9.66 -9.04 -5.78
CA ARG A 59 10.68 -10.09 -5.81
C ARG A 59 10.03 -11.44 -6.11
N LYS A 60 10.60 -12.17 -7.08
CA LYS A 60 10.17 -13.55 -7.39
C LYS A 60 10.50 -14.49 -6.22
N ILE A 61 9.50 -15.25 -5.79
CA ILE A 61 9.64 -16.28 -4.76
C ILE A 61 10.05 -17.60 -5.44
N PRO A 62 11.09 -18.30 -4.95
CA PRO A 62 11.49 -19.60 -5.51
C PRO A 62 10.40 -20.66 -5.36
N LYS A 63 10.35 -21.62 -6.30
CA LYS A 63 9.43 -22.77 -6.21
C LYS A 63 9.91 -23.69 -5.08
N GLY A 64 8.99 -24.16 -4.23
CA GLY A 64 9.31 -25.03 -3.08
C GLY A 64 9.21 -24.38 -1.70
N THR A 65 8.58 -23.21 -1.58
CA THR A 65 8.30 -22.57 -0.29
C THR A 65 7.32 -23.43 0.54
N ASN A 66 7.66 -23.65 1.81
CA ASN A 66 6.82 -24.35 2.78
C ASN A 66 6.14 -23.35 3.74
N TRP A 67 5.18 -23.83 4.54
CA TRP A 67 4.47 -23.02 5.52
C TRP A 67 5.38 -22.33 6.54
N PHE A 68 6.50 -22.96 6.93
CA PHE A 68 7.44 -22.39 7.90
C PHE A 68 8.03 -21.02 7.51
N TYR A 69 7.97 -20.64 6.24
CA TYR A 69 8.41 -19.31 5.78
C TYR A 69 7.51 -18.19 6.30
N THR A 70 6.27 -18.47 6.72
CA THR A 70 5.37 -17.48 7.33
C THR A 70 5.66 -17.24 8.82
N LEU A 71 6.49 -18.08 9.45
CA LEU A 71 6.82 -17.89 10.87
C LEU A 71 7.49 -16.55 11.14
N GLY A 72 8.33 -16.06 10.21
CA GLY A 72 8.96 -14.75 10.36
C GLY A 72 7.95 -13.59 10.36
N SER A 73 6.93 -13.64 9.49
CA SER A 73 5.86 -12.65 9.49
C SER A 73 4.93 -12.81 10.70
N ALA A 74 4.70 -14.05 11.15
CA ALA A 74 3.89 -14.32 12.34
C ALA A 74 4.56 -13.78 13.62
N THR A 75 5.88 -13.95 13.78
CA THR A 75 6.62 -13.40 14.91
C THR A 75 6.71 -11.89 14.85
N LEU A 76 6.90 -11.29 13.67
CA LEU A 76 6.84 -9.83 13.51
C LEU A 76 5.48 -9.27 13.89
N PHE A 77 4.40 -9.94 13.48
CA PHE A 77 3.03 -9.57 13.85
C PHE A 77 2.82 -9.66 15.37
N ALA A 78 3.22 -10.77 15.99
CA ALA A 78 3.11 -10.94 17.44
C ALA A 78 3.90 -9.88 18.21
N PHE A 79 5.14 -9.57 17.77
CA PHE A 79 5.96 -8.50 18.35
C PHE A 79 5.27 -7.14 18.22
N MET A 80 4.75 -6.81 17.04
CA MET A 80 4.04 -5.54 16.83
C MET A 80 2.79 -5.45 17.72
N SER A 81 2.03 -6.54 17.83
CA SER A 81 0.89 -6.61 18.74
C SER A 81 1.30 -6.33 20.17
N GLN A 82 2.36 -6.98 20.67
CA GLN A 82 2.87 -6.77 22.03
C GLN A 82 3.43 -5.36 22.25
N ALA A 83 4.09 -4.79 21.24
CA ALA A 83 4.62 -3.43 21.33
C ALA A 83 3.48 -2.40 21.46
N VAL A 84 2.42 -2.55 20.65
CA VAL A 84 1.26 -1.64 20.67
C VAL A 84 0.46 -1.82 21.95
N THR A 85 0.07 -3.05 22.31
CA THR A 85 -0.72 -3.28 23.54
C THR A 85 0.10 -2.97 24.78
N GLY A 86 1.37 -3.39 24.82
CA GLY A 86 2.29 -3.09 25.92
C GLY A 86 2.50 -1.59 26.13
N ALA A 87 2.57 -0.79 25.05
CA ALA A 87 2.65 0.66 25.18
C ALA A 87 1.41 1.26 25.87
N PHE A 88 0.21 0.77 25.55
CA PHE A 88 -1.02 1.20 26.23
C PHE A 88 -1.07 0.75 27.68
N LEU A 89 -0.70 -0.51 27.97
CA LEU A 89 -0.62 -1.02 29.34
C LEU A 89 0.34 -0.19 30.20
N ALA A 90 1.50 0.19 29.63
CA ALA A 90 2.50 0.98 30.32
C ALA A 90 2.04 2.40 30.69
N MET A 91 1.01 2.95 30.02
CA MET A 91 0.45 4.26 30.39
C MET A 91 -0.34 4.22 31.70
N TYR A 92 -0.85 3.05 32.10
CA TYR A 92 -1.72 2.89 33.28
C TYR A 92 -1.11 2.02 34.38
N TYR A 93 -0.04 1.28 34.08
CA TYR A 93 0.64 0.42 35.03
C TYR A 93 1.54 1.20 36.00
N ASP A 94 1.43 0.93 37.31
CA ASP A 94 2.33 1.46 38.34
C ASP A 94 3.37 0.38 38.71
N PRO A 95 4.68 0.59 38.41
CA PRO A 95 5.75 -0.37 38.70
C PRO A 95 6.18 -0.42 40.18
N SER A 96 5.28 -0.13 41.12
CA SER A 96 5.51 -0.21 42.57
C SER A 96 5.09 -1.56 43.15
N ALA A 97 5.91 -2.14 44.04
CA ALA A 97 5.59 -3.40 44.72
C ALA A 97 4.31 -3.35 45.58
N ILE A 98 3.85 -2.14 45.97
CA ILE A 98 2.66 -1.93 46.79
C ILE A 98 1.41 -1.79 45.90
N ASN A 99 1.53 -1.05 44.78
CA ASN A 99 0.40 -0.67 43.95
C ASN A 99 0.23 -1.51 42.68
N ALA A 100 1.19 -2.38 42.33
CA ALA A 100 1.16 -3.16 41.09
C ALA A 100 -0.16 -3.92 40.91
N TYR A 101 -0.65 -4.55 41.98
CA TYR A 101 -1.92 -5.29 41.93
C TYR A 101 -3.12 -4.38 41.66
N GLU A 102 -3.24 -3.26 42.38
CA GLU A 102 -4.36 -2.34 42.20
C GLU A 102 -4.31 -1.67 40.82
N SER A 103 -3.12 -1.38 40.27
CA SER A 103 -2.99 -0.82 38.92
C SER A 103 -3.48 -1.78 37.84
N VAL A 104 -3.20 -3.09 37.97
CA VAL A 104 -3.72 -4.12 37.05
C VAL A 104 -5.22 -4.30 37.22
N ARG A 105 -5.72 -4.32 38.47
CA ARG A 105 -7.16 -4.39 38.74
C ARG A 105 -7.92 -3.23 38.10
N TYR A 106 -7.40 -2.00 38.25
CA TYR A 106 -7.96 -0.81 37.63
C TYR A 106 -7.96 -0.94 36.10
N LEU A 107 -6.85 -1.40 35.53
CA LEU A 107 -6.73 -1.62 34.10
C LEU A 107 -7.79 -2.61 33.58
N THR A 108 -8.00 -3.74 34.25
CA THR A 108 -8.98 -4.74 33.79
C THR A 108 -10.43 -4.27 33.92
N ASN A 109 -10.78 -3.57 35.01
CA ASN A 109 -12.20 -3.32 35.34
C ASN A 109 -12.70 -1.92 34.95
N GLU A 110 -11.82 -0.92 34.87
CA GLU A 110 -12.20 0.48 34.73
C GLU A 110 -11.70 1.13 33.43
N VAL A 111 -10.62 0.61 32.84
CA VAL A 111 -10.05 1.15 31.59
C VAL A 111 -10.80 0.58 30.37
N PHE A 112 -11.16 1.45 29.43
CA PHE A 112 -11.82 1.04 28.19
C PHE A 112 -10.97 0.04 27.41
N LEU A 113 -11.55 -1.13 27.10
CA LEU A 113 -10.90 -2.28 26.47
C LEU A 113 -9.73 -2.88 27.26
N GLY A 114 -9.57 -2.57 28.55
CA GLY A 114 -8.45 -3.09 29.34
C GLY A 114 -8.51 -4.60 29.61
N GLU A 115 -9.67 -5.23 29.49
CA GLU A 115 -9.85 -6.69 29.59
C GLU A 115 -9.52 -7.44 28.28
N PHE A 116 -9.48 -6.74 27.14
CA PHE A 116 -9.36 -7.34 25.79
C PHE A 116 -7.99 -7.12 25.16
#